data_AF-A0A7C2MSV3-F1
#
_entry.id   AF-A0A7C2MSV3-F1
#
_cell.length_a   1.000
_cell.length_b   1.000
_cell.length_c   1.000
_cell.angle_alpha   90.00
_cell.angle_beta   90.00
_cell.angle_gamma   90.00
#
_symmetry.space_group_name_H-M   'P 1'
#
loop_
_entity.id
_entity.type
_entity.pdbx_description
1 polymer ?
#
loop_
_entity_poly.entity_id
_entity_poly.type
_entity_poly.pdbx_seq_one_letter_code
_entity_poly.pdbx_strand_id
1 'polypeptide(L)'
;MSLPYLQQPLARESLCGFIRSLYIDLGGLGCCVESPLVENSTCYTSTNLLAEYVLREVCGDRALAERIRAFLERYSTGFYNYYQVILGLSIGDPVYSIEEVVADNVPVGEKTVVVKHVRIGDRILGDWYLYGDRLVYDALASLYRGHRERALEDLRRLENLTDQYGVRDMVQKIKGLYETYKLALAVVLYRALGDKRGARII
;
A
#
# COMPACT_ATOMS: atom_id res chain seq x y z
N MET A 1 23.28 14.66 -7.85
CA MET A 1 23.45 13.23 -8.16
C MET A 1 22.09 12.70 -8.59
N SER A 2 21.93 12.38 -9.87
CA SER A 2 20.70 11.85 -10.46
C SER A 2 20.62 10.34 -10.25
N LEU A 3 19.47 9.83 -9.76
CA LEU A 3 19.19 8.41 -9.67
C LEU A 3 19.08 7.83 -11.10
N PRO A 4 19.83 6.77 -11.47
CA PRO A 4 19.91 6.27 -12.85
C PRO A 4 18.76 5.35 -13.25
N TYR A 5 17.60 5.44 -12.60
CA TYR A 5 16.51 4.49 -12.85
C TYR A 5 15.45 5.10 -13.75
N LEU A 6 15.18 4.37 -14.85
CA LEU A 6 14.11 4.52 -15.85
C LEU A 6 14.51 5.20 -17.17
N GLN A 7 15.48 4.61 -17.88
CA GLN A 7 15.70 4.88 -19.32
C GLN A 7 15.07 3.82 -20.26
N GLN A 8 14.38 2.81 -19.71
CA GLN A 8 13.68 1.77 -20.48
C GLN A 8 12.24 1.59 -19.95
N PRO A 9 11.29 1.14 -20.79
CA PRO A 9 9.95 0.80 -20.31
C PRO A 9 10.02 -0.19 -19.15
N LEU A 10 9.17 0.02 -18.14
CA LEU A 10 9.08 -0.82 -16.94
C LEU A 10 8.72 -2.27 -17.31
N ALA A 11 9.73 -3.12 -17.46
CA ALA A 11 9.54 -4.55 -17.66
C ALA A 11 9.16 -5.23 -16.32
N ARG A 12 8.28 -6.23 -16.39
CA ARG A 12 7.86 -7.04 -15.22
C ARG A 12 9.08 -7.60 -14.49
N GLU A 13 10.06 -8.09 -15.23
CA GLU A 13 11.28 -8.69 -14.70
C GLU A 13 12.09 -7.68 -13.89
N SER A 14 12.16 -6.42 -14.34
CA SER A 14 12.84 -5.33 -13.62
C SER A 14 12.12 -4.99 -12.32
N LEU A 15 10.79 -4.92 -12.34
CA LEU A 15 9.98 -4.68 -11.13
C LEU A 15 10.14 -5.82 -10.11
N CYS A 16 10.04 -7.06 -10.59
CA CYS A 16 10.24 -8.24 -9.75
C CYS A 16 11.68 -8.32 -9.21
N GLY A 17 12.68 -7.97 -10.02
CA GLY A 17 14.07 -7.86 -9.60
C GLY A 17 14.25 -6.81 -8.49
N PHE A 18 13.60 -5.65 -8.63
CA PHE A 18 13.62 -4.62 -7.61
C PHE A 18 12.99 -5.09 -6.30
N ILE A 19 11.81 -5.71 -6.32
CA ILE A 19 11.16 -6.24 -5.10
C ILE A 19 12.06 -7.28 -4.42
N ARG A 20 12.65 -8.21 -5.18
CA ARG A 20 13.63 -9.18 -4.64
C ARG A 20 14.83 -8.50 -3.99
N SER A 21 15.31 -7.40 -4.55
CA SER A 21 16.45 -6.65 -3.99
C SER A 21 16.17 -6.01 -2.63
N LEU A 22 14.89 -5.86 -2.25
CA LEU A 22 14.49 -5.35 -0.93
C LEU A 22 14.47 -6.44 0.14
N TYR A 23 14.57 -7.72 -0.24
CA TYR A 23 14.47 -8.84 0.69
C TYR A 23 15.68 -8.91 1.65
N ILE A 24 15.39 -9.20 2.91
CA ILE A 24 16.35 -9.51 3.97
C ILE A 24 15.97 -10.84 4.63
N ASP A 25 16.96 -11.73 4.78
CA ASP A 25 16.82 -12.97 5.55
C ASP A 25 17.02 -12.68 7.05
N LEU A 26 16.07 -13.15 7.85
CA LEU A 26 16.03 -13.00 9.31
C LEU A 26 16.32 -14.33 10.03
N GLY A 27 16.97 -15.28 9.36
CA GLY A 27 17.32 -16.59 9.94
C GLY A 27 16.27 -17.66 9.68
N GLY A 28 15.80 -17.78 8.43
CA GLY A 28 14.86 -18.83 7.99
C GLY A 28 13.48 -18.33 7.56
N LEU A 29 13.14 -17.11 7.95
CA LEU A 29 12.05 -16.29 7.41
C LEU A 29 12.63 -14.96 6.92
N GLY A 30 11.87 -14.15 6.19
CA GLY A 30 12.41 -12.87 5.73
C GLY A 30 11.35 -11.86 5.35
N CYS A 31 11.77 -10.62 5.12
CA CYS A 31 10.90 -9.51 4.76
C CYS A 31 11.57 -8.61 3.73
N CYS A 32 10.76 -7.91 2.94
CA CYS A 32 11.20 -6.77 2.15
C CYS A 32 11.22 -5.52 3.03
N VAL A 33 12.33 -4.77 2.98
CA VAL A 33 12.39 -3.44 3.61
C VAL A 33 11.58 -2.41 2.83
N GLU A 34 11.11 -1.38 3.52
CA GLU A 34 10.20 -0.38 2.95
C GLU A 34 10.84 0.44 1.84
N SER A 35 12.10 0.85 2.04
CA SER A 35 12.83 1.67 1.08
C SER A 35 14.32 1.38 1.15
N PRO A 36 15.00 1.17 0.02
CA PRO A 36 16.43 0.85 0.03
C PRO A 36 17.31 2.01 0.53
N LEU A 37 16.76 3.23 0.63
CA LEU A 37 17.53 4.44 1.00
C LEU A 37 17.07 5.07 2.32
N VAL A 38 15.76 5.23 2.54
CA VAL A 38 15.24 6.00 3.69
C VAL A 38 14.89 5.12 4.88
N GLU A 39 14.39 3.91 4.61
CA GLU A 39 13.95 2.95 5.62
C GLU A 39 14.51 1.56 5.30
N ASN A 40 15.82 1.50 5.09
CA ASN A 40 16.53 0.32 4.58
C ASN A 40 16.74 -0.78 5.63
N SER A 41 16.24 -0.58 6.84
CA SER A 41 16.23 -1.52 7.94
C SER A 41 14.86 -1.66 8.59
N THR A 42 13.79 -1.16 7.95
CA THR A 42 12.42 -1.26 8.46
C THR A 42 11.61 -2.21 7.60
N CYS A 43 10.99 -3.21 8.22
CA CYS A 43 10.02 -4.09 7.57
C CYS A 43 8.62 -3.84 8.14
N TYR A 44 7.71 -3.33 7.31
CA TYR A 44 6.30 -3.27 7.67
C TYR A 44 5.61 -4.57 7.28
N THR A 45 4.92 -5.19 8.23
CA THR A 45 4.06 -6.36 7.97
C THR A 45 3.04 -6.08 6.88
N SER A 46 2.51 -4.85 6.82
CA SER A 46 1.49 -4.45 5.86
C SER A 46 1.97 -4.35 4.40
N THR A 47 3.19 -3.84 4.14
CA THR A 47 3.76 -3.80 2.78
C THR A 47 4.31 -5.15 2.36
N ASN A 48 4.75 -5.98 3.33
CA ASN A 48 5.16 -7.35 3.10
C ASN A 48 4.03 -8.29 2.66
N LEU A 49 2.77 -8.00 3.04
CA LEU A 49 1.61 -8.71 2.50
C LEU A 49 1.46 -8.50 1.00
N LEU A 50 1.67 -7.27 0.52
CA LEU A 50 1.66 -6.98 -0.92
C LEU A 50 2.87 -7.60 -1.61
N ALA A 51 4.06 -7.52 -0.99
CA ALA A 51 5.27 -8.13 -1.53
C ALA A 51 5.13 -9.66 -1.67
N GLU A 52 4.56 -10.34 -0.67
CA GLU A 52 4.27 -11.79 -0.71
C GLU A 52 3.37 -12.14 -1.90
N TYR A 53 2.25 -11.42 -2.06
CA TYR A 53 1.32 -11.63 -3.16
C TYR A 53 2.00 -11.41 -4.51
N VAL A 54 2.69 -10.28 -4.70
CA VAL A 54 3.34 -9.94 -5.97
C VAL A 54 4.44 -10.95 -6.30
N LEU A 55 5.27 -11.32 -5.33
CA LEU A 55 6.33 -12.31 -5.53
C LEU A 55 5.74 -13.66 -5.95
N ARG A 56 4.64 -14.08 -5.32
CA ARG A 56 3.98 -15.35 -5.61
C ARG A 56 3.25 -15.35 -6.95
N GLU A 57 2.32 -14.43 -7.13
CA GLU A 57 1.32 -14.48 -8.20
C GLU A 57 1.79 -13.78 -9.48
N VAL A 58 2.66 -12.77 -9.36
CA VAL A 58 3.13 -11.97 -10.49
C VAL A 58 4.55 -12.35 -10.91
N CYS A 59 5.45 -12.50 -9.95
CA CYS A 59 6.86 -12.78 -10.20
C CYS A 59 7.21 -14.27 -10.25
N GLY A 60 6.30 -15.15 -9.84
CA GLY A 60 6.49 -16.60 -9.81
C GLY A 60 7.53 -17.10 -8.79
N ASP A 61 7.96 -16.25 -7.86
CA ASP A 61 8.99 -16.54 -6.86
C ASP A 61 8.39 -17.13 -5.58
N ARG A 62 7.89 -18.36 -5.69
CA ARG A 62 7.20 -19.03 -4.59
C ARG A 62 8.10 -19.24 -3.37
N ALA A 63 9.38 -19.55 -3.57
CA ALA A 63 10.30 -19.81 -2.47
C ALA A 63 10.52 -18.56 -1.61
N LEU A 64 10.70 -17.39 -2.24
CA LEU A 64 10.82 -16.13 -1.50
C LEU A 64 9.50 -15.74 -0.84
N ALA A 65 8.38 -15.92 -1.55
CA ALA A 65 7.05 -15.66 -1.01
C ALA A 65 6.73 -16.52 0.23
N GLU A 66 7.12 -17.80 0.27
CA GLU A 66 6.94 -18.65 1.47
C GLU A 66 7.73 -18.13 2.69
N ARG A 67 8.94 -17.58 2.47
CA ARG A 67 9.73 -16.99 3.56
C ARG A 67 9.10 -15.71 4.12
N ILE A 68 8.51 -14.90 3.24
CA ILE A 68 7.74 -13.72 3.65
C ILE A 68 6.45 -14.13 4.32
N ARG A 69 5.76 -15.17 3.84
CA ARG A 69 4.59 -15.73 4.51
C ARG A 69 4.90 -16.19 5.93
N ALA A 70 6.01 -16.91 6.14
CA ALA A 70 6.44 -17.32 7.48
C ALA A 70 6.74 -16.10 8.39
N PHE A 71 7.30 -15.02 7.84
CA PHE A 71 7.45 -13.75 8.55
C PHE A 71 6.10 -13.15 8.94
N LEU A 72 5.13 -13.12 8.02
CA LEU A 72 3.79 -12.60 8.28
C LEU A 72 2.99 -13.43 9.28
N GLU A 73 3.18 -14.74 9.30
CA GLU A 73 2.59 -15.65 10.29
C GLU A 73 3.20 -15.41 11.68
N ARG A 74 4.53 -15.25 11.77
CA ARG A 74 5.22 -14.94 13.03
C ARG A 74 4.82 -13.58 13.60
N TYR A 75 4.77 -12.57 12.74
CA TYR A 75 4.40 -11.21 13.10
C TYR A 75 2.94 -10.93 12.71
N SER A 76 2.06 -11.87 13.02
CA SER A 76 0.63 -11.73 12.74
C SER A 76 0.08 -10.54 13.51
N THR A 77 -0.56 -9.62 12.80
CA THR A 77 -1.23 -8.46 13.37
C THR A 77 -2.60 -8.29 12.74
N GLY A 78 -3.47 -7.55 13.42
CA GLY A 78 -4.72 -7.11 12.83
C GLY A 78 -4.41 -6.40 11.52
N PHE A 79 -4.89 -6.96 10.41
CA PHE A 79 -4.60 -6.42 9.09
C PHE A 79 -5.42 -5.14 8.92
N TYR A 80 -4.75 -4.00 8.98
CA TYR A 80 -5.32 -2.73 8.55
C TYR A 80 -4.37 -2.02 7.62
N ASN A 81 -4.50 -2.31 6.33
CA ASN A 81 -3.89 -1.46 5.32
C ASN A 81 -4.84 -1.28 4.15
N TYR A 82 -4.90 -0.06 3.66
CA TYR A 82 -5.76 0.34 2.58
C TYR A 82 -5.42 -0.32 1.24
N TYR A 83 -4.22 -0.89 1.08
CA TYR A 83 -3.90 -1.74 -0.09
C TYR A 83 -4.85 -2.93 -0.23
N GLN A 84 -5.48 -3.41 0.84
CA GLN A 84 -6.53 -4.43 0.80
C GLN A 84 -7.68 -4.07 -0.13
N VAL A 85 -8.04 -2.79 -0.16
CA VAL A 85 -9.10 -2.30 -1.01
C VAL A 85 -8.71 -2.45 -2.48
N ILE A 86 -7.44 -2.29 -2.83
CA ILE A 86 -6.97 -2.54 -4.20
C ILE A 86 -7.15 -4.04 -4.56
N LEU A 87 -7.09 -4.93 -3.56
CA LEU A 87 -7.26 -6.38 -3.70
C LEU A 87 -8.71 -6.86 -3.51
N GLY A 88 -9.70 -5.96 -3.49
CA GLY A 88 -11.12 -6.34 -3.33
C GLY A 88 -11.56 -6.66 -1.90
N LEU A 89 -10.69 -6.46 -0.91
CA LEU A 89 -10.99 -6.72 0.49
C LEU A 89 -11.63 -5.48 1.14
N SER A 90 -12.59 -5.70 2.04
CA SER A 90 -13.31 -4.62 2.72
C SER A 90 -12.45 -3.94 3.78
N ILE A 91 -12.51 -2.61 3.84
CA ILE A 91 -12.06 -1.83 5.01
C ILE A 91 -13.20 -1.64 6.01
N GLY A 92 -12.87 -1.57 7.30
CA GLY A 92 -13.85 -1.31 8.35
C GLY A 92 -14.39 0.12 8.27
N ASP A 93 -15.67 0.29 8.62
CA ASP A 93 -16.31 1.58 8.87
C ASP A 93 -16.49 1.76 10.39
N PRO A 94 -16.29 2.97 10.97
CA PRO A 94 -15.79 4.19 10.32
C PRO A 94 -14.28 4.16 10.02
N VAL A 95 -13.79 5.15 9.26
CA VAL A 95 -12.34 5.31 9.00
C VAL A 95 -11.62 5.83 10.25
N TYR A 96 -10.71 5.03 10.77
CA TYR A 96 -9.85 5.39 11.91
C TYR A 96 -8.45 5.84 11.46
N SER A 97 -7.76 6.54 12.35
CA SER A 97 -6.34 6.83 12.22
C SER A 97 -5.53 5.53 12.17
N ILE A 98 -4.31 5.61 11.65
CA ILE A 98 -3.36 4.50 11.68
C ILE A 98 -2.18 4.86 12.56
N GLU A 99 -1.64 3.85 13.23
CA GLU A 99 -0.45 3.96 14.07
C GLU A 99 0.58 2.95 13.62
N GLU A 100 1.84 3.39 13.60
CA GLU A 100 2.99 2.50 13.48
C GLU A 100 3.44 2.05 14.87
N VAL A 101 3.58 0.75 15.06
CA VAL A 101 4.07 0.18 16.32
C VAL A 101 5.23 -0.75 16.01
N VAL A 102 6.32 -0.60 16.77
CA VAL A 102 7.45 -1.53 16.70
C VAL A 102 7.03 -2.85 17.33
N ALA A 103 7.06 -3.92 16.54
CA ALA A 103 6.76 -5.28 16.99
C ALA A 103 8.00 -5.98 17.51
N ASP A 104 9.14 -5.75 16.86
CA ASP A 104 10.40 -6.44 17.18
C ASP A 104 11.61 -5.67 16.63
N ASN A 105 12.78 -5.97 17.18
CA ASN A 105 14.08 -5.51 16.72
C ASN A 105 14.97 -6.74 16.53
N VAL A 106 15.17 -7.15 15.29
CA VAL A 106 15.86 -8.39 14.94
C VAL A 106 17.32 -8.08 14.55
N PRO A 107 18.32 -8.56 15.31
CA PRO A 107 19.72 -8.43 14.91
C PRO A 107 20.02 -9.28 13.68
N VAL A 108 20.61 -8.68 12.65
CA VAL A 108 21.03 -9.33 11.40
C VAL A 108 22.44 -8.86 11.06
N GLY A 109 23.43 -9.69 11.39
CA GLY A 109 24.85 -9.30 11.31
C GLY A 109 25.13 -8.09 12.19
N GLU A 110 25.64 -7.01 11.60
CA GLU A 110 25.97 -5.76 12.31
C GLU A 110 24.81 -4.76 12.37
N LYS A 111 23.65 -5.11 11.82
CA LYS A 111 22.48 -4.22 11.74
C LYS A 111 21.32 -4.77 12.55
N THR A 112 20.38 -3.88 12.90
CA THR A 112 19.11 -4.25 13.49
C THR A 112 17.99 -3.95 12.51
N VAL A 113 17.21 -4.97 12.16
CA VAL A 113 15.98 -4.82 11.38
C VAL A 113 14.83 -4.53 12.34
N VAL A 114 14.12 -3.42 12.11
CA VAL A 114 12.95 -3.02 12.90
C VAL A 114 11.71 -3.57 12.22
N VAL A 115 10.98 -4.44 12.90
CA VAL A 115 9.70 -4.96 12.42
C VAL A 115 8.59 -4.05 12.94
N LYS A 116 7.75 -3.54 12.04
CA LYS A 116 6.63 -2.66 12.39
C LYS A 116 5.28 -3.21 11.96
N HIS A 117 4.28 -2.93 12.77
CA HIS A 117 2.87 -3.06 12.42
C HIS A 117 2.28 -1.70 12.07
N VAL A 118 1.35 -1.70 11.12
CA VAL A 118 0.40 -0.60 10.94
C VAL A 118 -0.94 -1.10 11.48
N ARG A 119 -1.43 -0.49 12.54
CA ARG A 119 -2.70 -0.86 13.17
C ARG A 119 -3.70 0.30 13.16
N ILE A 120 -4.97 -0.03 13.33
CA ILE A 120 -6.02 0.95 13.61
C ILE A 120 -5.71 1.64 14.94
N GLY A 121 -5.67 2.96 14.92
CA GLY A 121 -5.64 3.80 16.12
C GLY A 121 -7.04 4.00 16.69
N ASP A 122 -7.13 4.70 17.81
CA ASP A 122 -8.40 4.94 18.54
C ASP A 122 -9.23 6.10 17.99
N ARG A 123 -8.61 6.99 17.21
CA ARG A 123 -9.25 8.21 16.70
C ARG A 123 -9.99 7.96 15.39
N ILE A 124 -11.28 8.26 15.39
CA ILE A 124 -12.06 8.40 14.15
C ILE A 124 -11.52 9.61 13.38
N LEU A 125 -11.13 9.41 12.12
CA LEU A 125 -10.73 10.49 11.23
C LEU A 125 -11.98 11.18 10.69
N GLY A 126 -12.55 12.12 11.46
CA GLY A 126 -13.75 12.84 11.04
C GLY A 126 -13.58 13.69 9.76
N ASP A 127 -12.33 14.00 9.41
CA ASP A 127 -11.92 14.76 8.24
C ASP A 127 -11.28 13.89 7.14
N TRP A 128 -11.50 12.57 7.16
CA TRP A 128 -10.92 11.63 6.19
C TRP A 128 -11.18 12.02 4.74
N TYR A 129 -12.31 12.68 4.45
CA TYR A 129 -12.70 13.15 3.11
C TYR A 129 -11.80 14.27 2.57
N LEU A 130 -10.91 14.83 3.39
CA LEU A 130 -9.87 15.78 2.98
C LEU A 130 -8.60 15.10 2.48
N TYR A 131 -8.55 13.77 2.46
CA TYR A 131 -7.39 12.96 2.06
C TYR A 131 -7.73 12.17 0.78
N GLY A 132 -6.91 12.34 -0.25
CA GLY A 132 -7.20 11.81 -1.59
C GLY A 132 -7.16 10.29 -1.67
N ASP A 133 -6.18 9.66 -1.00
CA ASP A 133 -6.08 8.22 -0.89
C ASP A 133 -7.30 7.63 -0.19
N ARG A 134 -7.78 8.26 0.89
CA ARG A 134 -8.97 7.84 1.65
C ARG A 134 -10.24 7.87 0.82
N LEU A 135 -10.44 8.92 0.01
CA LEU A 135 -11.55 8.98 -0.95
C LEU A 135 -11.50 7.83 -1.94
N VAL A 136 -10.32 7.49 -2.47
CA VAL A 136 -10.19 6.34 -3.37
C VAL A 136 -10.54 5.03 -2.66
N TYR A 137 -10.05 4.85 -1.43
CA TYR A 137 -10.31 3.64 -0.67
C TYR A 137 -11.78 3.47 -0.28
N ASP A 138 -12.48 4.52 0.16
CA ASP A 138 -13.92 4.45 0.45
C ASP A 138 -14.73 4.19 -0.83
N ALA A 139 -14.34 4.81 -1.94
CA ALA A 139 -15.00 4.60 -3.23
C ALA A 139 -14.90 3.15 -3.70
N LEU A 140 -13.69 2.58 -3.69
CA LEU A 140 -13.48 1.17 -4.06
C LEU A 140 -14.21 0.22 -3.11
N ALA A 141 -14.14 0.45 -1.79
CA ALA A 141 -14.88 -0.35 -0.81
C ALA A 141 -16.40 -0.29 -1.03
N SER A 142 -16.92 0.90 -1.34
CA SER A 142 -18.32 1.10 -1.72
C SER A 142 -18.69 0.34 -2.99
N LEU A 143 -17.82 0.31 -4.01
CA LEU A 143 -18.04 -0.48 -5.23
C LEU A 143 -18.13 -1.98 -4.96
N TYR A 144 -17.23 -2.52 -4.13
CA TYR A 144 -17.26 -3.96 -3.79
C TYR A 144 -18.53 -4.35 -3.02
N ARG A 145 -19.14 -3.40 -2.31
CA ARG A 145 -20.44 -3.58 -1.63
C ARG A 145 -21.64 -3.33 -2.55
N GLY A 146 -21.43 -3.01 -3.82
CA GLY A 146 -22.49 -2.68 -4.78
C GLY A 146 -23.03 -1.25 -4.66
N HIS A 147 -22.43 -0.41 -3.81
CA HIS A 147 -22.85 0.98 -3.59
C HIS A 147 -22.20 1.93 -4.59
N ARG A 148 -22.54 1.79 -5.88
CA ARG A 148 -21.93 2.58 -6.96
C ARG A 148 -22.11 4.09 -6.80
N GLU A 149 -23.29 4.56 -6.39
CA GLU A 149 -23.55 5.99 -6.23
C GLU A 149 -22.65 6.64 -5.17
N ARG A 150 -22.43 5.95 -4.04
CA ARG A 150 -21.50 6.41 -3.00
C ARG A 150 -20.06 6.51 -3.54
N ALA A 151 -19.64 5.52 -4.31
CA ALA A 151 -18.32 5.55 -4.95
C ALA A 151 -18.16 6.72 -5.95
N LEU A 152 -19.23 7.06 -6.68
CA LEU A 152 -19.23 8.22 -7.58
C LEU A 152 -19.22 9.55 -6.80
N GLU A 153 -19.82 9.62 -5.61
CA GLU A 153 -19.68 10.79 -4.72
C GLU A 153 -18.24 11.02 -4.29
N ASP A 154 -17.55 9.97 -3.86
CA ASP A 154 -16.14 10.07 -3.46
C ASP A 154 -15.21 10.37 -4.63
N LEU A 155 -15.51 9.85 -5.83
CA LEU A 155 -14.81 10.25 -7.05
C LEU A 155 -14.97 11.76 -7.29
N ARG A 156 -16.19 12.31 -7.21
CA ARG A 156 -16.41 13.76 -7.40
C ARG A 156 -15.65 14.58 -6.36
N ARG A 157 -15.58 14.11 -5.10
CA ARG A 157 -14.77 14.76 -4.05
C ARG A 157 -13.29 14.72 -4.40
N LEU A 158 -12.79 13.60 -4.90
CA LEU A 158 -11.39 13.44 -5.32
C LEU A 158 -11.07 14.37 -6.49
N GLU A 159 -11.94 14.47 -7.48
CA GLU A 159 -11.81 15.40 -8.61
C GLU A 159 -11.74 16.86 -8.13
N ASN A 160 -12.56 17.24 -7.15
CA ASN A 160 -12.50 18.58 -6.54
C ASN A 160 -11.22 18.86 -5.73
N LEU A 161 -10.56 17.82 -5.21
CA LEU A 161 -9.24 17.95 -4.59
C LEU A 161 -8.11 17.95 -5.62
N THR A 162 -8.36 17.61 -6.88
CA THR A 162 -7.32 17.44 -7.90
C THR A 162 -7.15 18.72 -8.72
N ASP A 163 -5.90 19.10 -8.94
CA ASP A 163 -5.52 20.18 -9.86
C ASP A 163 -4.64 19.63 -11.00
N GLN A 164 -4.06 20.53 -11.80
CA GLN A 164 -3.22 20.16 -12.94
C GLN A 164 -1.91 19.42 -12.58
N TYR A 165 -1.50 19.43 -11.31
CA TYR A 165 -0.27 18.79 -10.83
C TYR A 165 -0.56 17.48 -10.11
N GLY A 166 -1.68 17.39 -9.39
CA GLY A 166 -2.11 16.17 -8.74
C GLY A 166 -3.18 16.39 -7.68
N VAL A 167 -3.25 15.49 -6.72
CA VAL A 167 -4.25 15.54 -5.65
C VAL A 167 -3.80 16.51 -4.55
N ARG A 168 -4.42 17.70 -4.51
CA ARG A 168 -4.16 18.82 -3.58
C ARG A 168 -4.91 18.67 -2.25
N ASP A 169 -4.70 17.52 -1.62
CA ASP A 169 -5.36 17.13 -0.37
C ASP A 169 -4.67 17.70 0.88
N MET A 170 -5.11 17.27 2.06
CA MET A 170 -4.56 17.77 3.32
C MET A 170 -3.06 17.49 3.49
N VAL A 171 -2.55 16.36 2.98
CA VAL A 171 -1.12 16.07 3.05
C VAL A 171 -0.33 17.05 2.19
N GLN A 172 -0.80 17.34 0.96
CA GLN A 172 -0.15 18.34 0.11
C GLN A 172 -0.16 19.72 0.77
N LYS A 173 -1.28 20.13 1.37
CA LYS A 173 -1.40 21.43 2.06
C LYS A 173 -0.46 21.56 3.25
N ILE A 174 -0.16 20.48 3.97
CA ILE A 174 0.75 20.47 5.13
C ILE A 174 2.21 20.37 4.69
N LYS A 175 2.52 19.44 3.78
CA LYS A 175 3.90 19.09 3.41
C LYS A 175 4.42 19.85 2.20
N GLY A 176 3.54 20.49 1.43
CA GLY A 176 3.88 21.19 0.18
C GLY A 176 4.24 20.27 -1.00
N LEU A 177 4.07 18.95 -0.86
CA LEU A 177 4.49 17.95 -1.85
C LEU A 177 3.29 17.13 -2.33
N TYR A 178 3.21 16.92 -3.66
CA TYR A 178 2.25 15.99 -4.25
C TYR A 178 2.76 14.55 -4.10
N GLU A 179 1.87 13.66 -3.69
CA GLU A 179 2.16 12.23 -3.57
C GLU A 179 1.66 11.50 -4.81
N THR A 180 2.58 11.11 -5.69
CA THR A 180 2.27 10.53 -7.02
C THR A 180 1.45 9.24 -6.95
N TYR A 181 1.57 8.47 -5.87
CA TYR A 181 0.79 7.23 -5.70
C TYR A 181 -0.72 7.49 -5.66
N LYS A 182 -1.18 8.68 -5.24
CA LYS A 182 -2.61 9.02 -5.20
C LYS A 182 -3.22 9.12 -6.60
N LEU A 183 -2.43 9.55 -7.58
CA LEU A 183 -2.85 9.51 -8.99
C LEU A 183 -2.95 8.08 -9.50
N ALA A 184 -2.02 7.20 -9.12
CA ALA A 184 -2.11 5.77 -9.44
C ALA A 184 -3.37 5.15 -8.83
N LEU A 185 -3.69 5.48 -7.57
CA LEU A 185 -4.95 5.08 -6.91
C LEU A 185 -6.18 5.60 -7.67
N ALA A 186 -6.20 6.86 -8.09
CA ALA A 186 -7.29 7.43 -8.88
C ALA A 186 -7.51 6.65 -10.19
N VAL A 187 -6.43 6.27 -10.89
CA VAL A 187 -6.51 5.43 -12.10
C VAL A 187 -7.10 4.05 -11.79
N VAL A 188 -6.72 3.43 -10.66
CA VAL A 188 -7.34 2.17 -10.20
C VAL A 188 -8.85 2.35 -9.99
N LEU A 189 -9.28 3.43 -9.34
CA LEU A 189 -10.69 3.74 -9.16
C LEU A 189 -11.45 3.95 -10.47
N TYR A 190 -10.90 4.75 -11.40
CA TYR A 190 -11.52 4.95 -12.72
C TYR A 190 -11.70 3.63 -13.47
N ARG A 191 -10.68 2.75 -13.43
CA ARG A 191 -10.78 1.41 -14.01
C ARG A 191 -11.89 0.58 -13.34
N ALA A 192 -11.96 0.59 -12.00
CA ALA A 192 -12.98 -0.13 -11.25
C ALA A 192 -14.40 0.34 -11.59
N LEU A 193 -14.59 1.65 -11.72
CA LEU A 193 -15.87 2.27 -12.09
C LEU A 193 -16.27 1.99 -13.53
N GLY A 194 -15.31 1.84 -14.44
CA GLY A 194 -15.53 1.49 -15.84
C GLY A 194 -15.93 0.03 -16.07
N ASP A 195 -15.62 -0.87 -15.13
CA ASP A 195 -15.99 -2.28 -15.27
C ASP A 195 -17.46 -2.52 -14.87
N LYS A 196 -18.31 -2.73 -15.87
CA LYS A 196 -19.75 -2.97 -15.70
C LYS A 196 -20.10 -4.32 -15.04
N ARG A 197 -19.12 -5.21 -14.83
CA ARG A 197 -19.33 -6.56 -14.26
C ARG A 197 -19.20 -6.63 -12.74
N GLY A 198 -19.04 -5.49 -12.07
CA GLY A 198 -18.64 -5.45 -10.66
C GLY A 198 -17.13 -5.63 -10.55
N ALA A 199 -16.50 -4.84 -9.69
CA ALA A 199 -15.06 -4.66 -9.64
C ALA A 199 -14.31 -5.99 -9.38
N ARG A 200 -13.87 -6.65 -10.46
CA ARG A 200 -12.75 -7.59 -10.42
C ARG A 200 -11.52 -6.84 -10.90
N ILE A 201 -10.86 -6.18 -9.96
CA ILE A 201 -9.48 -5.80 -10.16
C ILE A 201 -8.69 -7.01 -9.66
N ILE A 202 -8.14 -7.73 -10.64
CA ILE A 202 -7.45 -9.03 -10.55
C ILE A 202 -8.39 -10.25 -10.52
#